data_AF-A0A8X6H2Z4-F1
#
_entry.id   AF-A0A8X6H2Z4-F1
#
_cell.length_a   1.000
_cell.length_b   1.000
_cell.length_c   1.000
_cell.angle_alpha   90.00
_cell.angle_beta   90.00
_cell.angle_gamma   90.00
#
_symmetry.space_group_name_H-M   'P 1'
#
loop_
_entity.id
_entity.type
_entity.pdbx_description
1 polymer ?
#
loop_
_entity_poly.entity_id
_entity_poly.type
_entity_poly.pdbx_seq_one_letter_code
_entity_poly.pdbx_strand_id
1 'polypeptide(L)'
;MDFTCKALNYPISQAQFYTDSTIVLSWIGSHASRWKTFVANRVAKIQTLSSATQWHHISGSANPADLATRGVSSSTLLTSIWLCGPKFLYETFPFQTDSSVPAFNDAVPEERYCTLQSIIVPNHLPDGNDLLHKFSSLSKLKHVISYCLRFVNNCKNSKDKTNGFLKTNELNNAMYVLIKLVQTIEFNNEINALKGNQPLSCRSKILSLNPF
;
A
#
# COMPACT_ATOMS: atom_id res chain seq x y z
N MET A 1 -4.89 -14.06 -22.90
CA MET A 1 -5.48 -13.80 -24.23
C MET A 1 -4.68 -14.48 -25.33
N ASP A 2 -3.36 -14.35 -25.34
CA ASP A 2 -2.48 -14.90 -26.40
C ASP A 2 -2.69 -16.37 -26.72
N PHE A 3 -2.86 -17.23 -25.71
CA PHE A 3 -3.11 -18.66 -25.94
C PHE A 3 -4.43 -18.90 -26.68
N THR A 4 -5.51 -18.25 -26.25
CA THR A 4 -6.84 -18.41 -26.84
C THR A 4 -6.89 -17.85 -28.27
N CYS A 5 -6.29 -16.69 -28.51
CA CYS A 5 -6.20 -16.10 -29.86
C CYS A 5 -5.43 -17.01 -30.82
N LYS A 6 -4.31 -17.59 -30.37
CA LYS A 6 -3.52 -18.54 -31.16
C LYS A 6 -4.28 -19.84 -31.45
N ALA A 7 -5.00 -20.37 -30.46
CA ALA A 7 -5.75 -21.61 -30.61
C ALA A 7 -6.96 -21.47 -31.55
N LEU A 8 -7.65 -20.33 -31.53
CA LEU A 8 -8.83 -20.09 -32.36
C LEU A 8 -8.50 -19.69 -33.81
N ASN A 9 -7.23 -19.40 -34.12
CA ASN A 9 -6.78 -18.89 -35.42
C ASN A 9 -7.65 -17.74 -35.97
N TYR A 10 -8.13 -16.88 -35.07
CA TYR A 10 -9.04 -15.79 -35.39
C TYR A 10 -8.54 -14.48 -34.74
N PRO A 11 -8.50 -13.35 -35.47
CA PRO A 11 -8.09 -12.08 -34.90
C PRO A 11 -9.15 -11.56 -33.94
N ILE A 12 -8.88 -11.63 -32.64
CA ILE A 12 -9.74 -11.04 -31.60
C ILE A 12 -9.39 -9.56 -31.48
N SER A 13 -10.26 -8.68 -32.00
CA SER A 13 -10.09 -7.23 -31.91
C SER A 13 -10.42 -6.69 -30.51
N GLN A 14 -11.37 -7.32 -29.81
CA GLN A 14 -11.85 -6.89 -28.50
C GLN A 14 -12.30 -8.10 -27.68
N ALA A 15 -12.04 -8.06 -26.37
CA ALA A 15 -12.57 -9.02 -25.41
C ALA A 15 -13.39 -8.28 -24.34
N GLN A 16 -14.50 -8.89 -23.93
CA GLN A 16 -15.35 -8.46 -22.83
C GLN A 16 -15.50 -9.64 -21.86
N PHE A 17 -15.59 -9.34 -20.57
CA PHE A 17 -15.64 -10.33 -19.50
C PHE A 17 -16.89 -10.10 -18.65
N TYR A 18 -17.49 -11.18 -18.17
CA TYR A 18 -18.74 -11.12 -17.41
C TYR A 18 -18.62 -11.95 -16.14
N THR A 19 -19.20 -11.45 -15.05
CA THR A 19 -19.29 -12.14 -13.75
C THR A 19 -20.59 -11.76 -13.06
N ASP A 20 -21.15 -12.69 -12.30
CA ASP A 20 -22.31 -12.46 -11.43
C ASP A 20 -21.92 -12.01 -10.01
N SER A 21 -20.62 -11.95 -9.73
CA SER A 21 -20.11 -11.49 -8.44
C SER A 21 -19.78 -10.00 -8.49
N THR A 22 -20.68 -9.19 -7.90
CA THR A 22 -20.46 -7.76 -7.68
C THR A 22 -19.24 -7.48 -6.80
N ILE A 23 -18.93 -8.38 -5.86
CA ILE A 23 -17.72 -8.31 -5.02
C ILE A 23 -16.46 -8.43 -5.89
N VAL A 24 -16.43 -9.38 -6.83
CA VAL A 24 -15.29 -9.54 -7.74
C VAL A 24 -15.11 -8.32 -8.63
N LEU A 25 -16.20 -7.72 -9.12
CA LEU A 25 -16.13 -6.47 -9.90
C LEU A 25 -15.54 -5.32 -9.08
N SER A 26 -15.94 -5.19 -7.82
CA SER A 26 -15.37 -4.19 -6.91
C SER A 26 -13.87 -4.42 -6.69
N TRP A 27 -13.45 -5.67 -6.52
CA TRP A 27 -12.03 -6.02 -6.41
C TRP A 27 -11.22 -5.63 -7.64
N ILE A 28 -11.74 -5.93 -8.84
CA ILE A 28 -11.10 -5.61 -10.12
C ILE A 28 -11.05 -4.11 -10.38
N GLY A 29 -12.08 -3.37 -9.97
CA GLY A 29 -12.18 -1.91 -10.12
C GLY A 29 -11.26 -1.10 -9.20
N SER A 30 -10.71 -1.72 -8.14
CA SER A 30 -9.84 -1.05 -7.17
C SER A 30 -8.37 -1.44 -7.33
N HIS A 31 -7.45 -0.64 -6.80
CA HIS A 31 -6.02 -0.99 -6.81
C HIS A 31 -5.74 -2.26 -5.97
N ALA A 32 -4.99 -3.21 -6.53
CA ALA A 32 -4.74 -4.52 -5.93
C ALA A 32 -4.19 -4.47 -4.49
N SER A 33 -3.41 -3.44 -4.14
CA SER A 33 -2.83 -3.28 -2.80
C SER A 33 -3.86 -3.12 -1.67
N ARG A 34 -5.10 -2.71 -2.01
CA ARG A 34 -6.23 -2.57 -1.07
C ARG A 34 -6.61 -3.91 -0.44
N TRP A 35 -6.36 -5.02 -1.12
CA TRP A 35 -6.86 -6.34 -0.72
C TRP A 35 -5.81 -7.17 0.03
N LYS A 36 -6.28 -8.16 0.80
CA LYS A 36 -5.44 -9.19 1.41
C LYS A 36 -4.69 -9.97 0.33
N THR A 37 -3.53 -10.52 0.68
CA THR A 37 -2.54 -11.09 -0.27
C THR A 37 -3.15 -12.05 -1.29
N PHE A 38 -4.09 -12.92 -0.87
CA PHE A 38 -4.75 -13.87 -1.76
C PHE A 38 -5.55 -13.20 -2.90
N VAL A 39 -6.31 -12.16 -2.56
CA VAL A 39 -7.12 -11.39 -3.52
C VAL A 39 -6.23 -10.44 -4.30
N ALA A 40 -5.32 -9.74 -3.63
CA ALA A 40 -4.38 -8.81 -4.26
C ALA A 40 -3.59 -9.44 -5.41
N ASN A 41 -3.05 -10.65 -5.20
CA ASN A 41 -2.27 -11.35 -6.23
C ASN A 41 -3.12 -11.69 -7.48
N ARG A 42 -4.40 -12.03 -7.29
CA ARG A 42 -5.32 -12.35 -8.40
C ARG A 42 -5.78 -11.11 -9.13
N VAL A 43 -6.15 -10.07 -8.39
CA VAL A 43 -6.54 -8.77 -8.94
C VAL A 43 -5.39 -8.18 -9.75
N ALA A 44 -4.16 -8.21 -9.22
CA ALA A 44 -2.97 -7.75 -9.95
C ALA A 44 -2.80 -8.51 -11.28
N LYS A 45 -2.91 -9.84 -11.26
CA LYS A 45 -2.80 -10.66 -12.49
C LYS A 45 -3.93 -10.37 -13.49
N ILE A 46 -5.15 -10.11 -13.03
CA ILE A 46 -6.27 -9.73 -13.90
C ILE A 46 -5.97 -8.36 -14.52
N GLN A 47 -5.56 -7.37 -13.72
CA GLN A 47 -5.26 -6.01 -14.16
C GLN A 47 -4.06 -5.93 -15.11
N THR A 48 -3.13 -6.90 -15.09
CA THR A 48 -2.07 -6.99 -16.12
C THR A 48 -2.55 -7.57 -17.45
N LEU A 49 -3.72 -8.22 -17.48
CA LEU A 49 -4.26 -8.92 -18.65
C LEU A 49 -5.49 -8.25 -19.25
N SER A 50 -6.22 -7.44 -18.49
CA SER A 50 -7.40 -6.71 -18.94
C SER A 50 -7.63 -5.43 -18.14
N SER A 51 -8.34 -4.48 -18.76
CA SER A 51 -8.85 -3.28 -18.10
C SER A 51 -10.11 -3.59 -17.30
N ALA A 52 -10.28 -2.93 -16.15
CA ALA A 52 -11.51 -3.00 -15.36
C ALA A 52 -12.77 -2.62 -16.17
N THR A 53 -12.64 -1.74 -17.16
CA THR A 53 -13.74 -1.32 -18.04
C THR A 53 -14.23 -2.42 -18.99
N GLN A 54 -13.50 -3.53 -19.11
CA GLN A 54 -13.89 -4.69 -19.91
C GLN A 54 -14.73 -5.70 -19.11
N TRP A 55 -14.91 -5.50 -17.80
CA TRP A 55 -15.61 -6.40 -16.90
C TRP A 55 -16.99 -5.89 -16.57
N HIS A 56 -18.00 -6.74 -16.75
CA HIS A 56 -19.40 -6.37 -16.58
C HIS A 56 -20.14 -7.34 -15.66
N HIS A 57 -21.19 -6.83 -15.02
CA HIS A 57 -22.09 -7.64 -14.22
C HIS A 57 -23.14 -8.33 -15.08
N ILE A 58 -23.44 -9.58 -14.75
CA ILE A 58 -24.61 -10.31 -15.26
C ILE A 58 -25.36 -10.96 -14.09
N SER A 59 -26.65 -11.23 -14.24
CA SER A 59 -27.34 -12.03 -13.22
C SER A 59 -26.78 -13.46 -13.18
N GLY A 60 -26.80 -14.11 -12.02
CA GLY A 60 -26.38 -15.52 -11.91
C GLY A 60 -27.17 -16.45 -12.82
N SER A 61 -28.45 -16.14 -13.09
CA SER A 61 -29.28 -16.87 -14.07
C SER A 61 -28.78 -16.75 -15.52
N ALA A 62 -28.01 -15.72 -15.84
CA ALA A 62 -27.40 -15.49 -17.14
C ALA A 62 -25.93 -15.93 -17.19
N ASN A 63 -25.36 -16.40 -16.07
CA ASN A 63 -23.98 -16.85 -15.96
C ASN A 63 -23.85 -18.32 -16.39
N PRO A 64 -23.30 -18.62 -17.59
CA PRO A 64 -23.16 -20.00 -18.02
C PRO A 64 -22.18 -20.79 -17.15
N ALA A 65 -21.20 -20.14 -16.51
CA ALA A 65 -20.17 -20.82 -15.69
C ALA A 65 -20.74 -21.55 -14.48
N ASP A 66 -21.91 -21.14 -13.99
CA ASP A 66 -22.62 -21.84 -12.91
C ASP A 66 -23.01 -23.27 -13.30
N LEU A 67 -23.39 -23.50 -14.56
CA LEU A 67 -23.73 -24.84 -15.05
C LEU A 67 -22.51 -25.75 -15.12
N ALA A 68 -21.36 -25.19 -15.51
CA ALA A 68 -20.11 -25.95 -15.58
C ALA A 68 -19.56 -26.31 -14.20
N THR A 69 -19.82 -25.49 -13.18
CA THR A 69 -19.32 -25.70 -11.81
C THR A 69 -20.26 -26.56 -10.96
N ARG A 70 -21.58 -26.42 -11.14
CA ARG A 70 -22.59 -27.19 -10.38
C ARG A 70 -22.91 -28.55 -11.01
N GLY A 71 -22.63 -28.70 -12.30
CA GLY A 71 -23.00 -29.88 -13.09
C GLY A 71 -24.46 -29.84 -13.55
N VAL A 72 -24.70 -30.41 -14.72
CA VAL A 72 -26.03 -30.48 -15.36
C VAL A 72 -26.15 -31.80 -16.12
N SER A 73 -27.36 -32.33 -16.26
CA SER A 73 -27.60 -33.56 -17.02
C SER A 73 -27.27 -33.35 -18.51
N SER A 74 -26.88 -34.42 -19.21
CA SER A 74 -26.54 -34.34 -20.64
C SER A 74 -27.69 -33.83 -21.50
N SER A 75 -28.94 -34.18 -21.17
CA SER A 75 -30.12 -33.72 -21.90
C SER A 75 -30.37 -32.22 -21.71
N THR A 76 -30.20 -31.69 -20.50
CA THR A 76 -30.34 -30.26 -20.23
C THR A 76 -29.16 -29.46 -20.76
N LEU A 77 -27.94 -30.02 -20.77
CA LEU A 77 -26.74 -29.36 -21.28
C LEU A 77 -26.92 -28.93 -22.74
N LEU A 78 -27.49 -29.80 -23.59
CA LEU A 78 -27.69 -29.59 -25.02
C LEU A 78 -28.52 -28.34 -25.35
N THR A 79 -29.42 -27.94 -24.44
CA THR A 79 -30.31 -26.78 -24.62
C THR A 79 -29.98 -25.63 -23.64
N SER A 80 -28.88 -25.75 -22.89
CA SER A 80 -28.52 -24.80 -21.85
C SER A 80 -27.76 -23.58 -22.37
N ILE A 81 -27.75 -22.51 -21.57
CA ILE A 81 -26.98 -21.28 -21.85
C ILE A 81 -25.46 -21.50 -21.97
N TRP A 82 -24.93 -22.63 -21.51
CA TRP A 82 -23.50 -22.96 -21.66
C TRP A 82 -23.14 -23.28 -23.11
N LEU A 83 -23.96 -24.09 -23.80
CA LEU A 83 -23.73 -24.46 -25.20
C LEU A 83 -24.44 -23.52 -26.18
N CYS A 84 -25.65 -23.08 -25.83
CA CYS A 84 -26.45 -22.20 -26.69
C CYS A 84 -26.11 -20.72 -26.54
N GLY A 85 -25.30 -20.35 -25.55
CA GLY A 85 -24.99 -18.96 -25.22
C GLY A 85 -26.16 -18.24 -24.51
N PRO A 86 -25.86 -17.28 -23.62
CA PRO A 86 -26.89 -16.46 -23.00
C PRO A 86 -27.49 -15.44 -23.98
N LYS A 87 -28.79 -15.16 -23.84
CA LYS A 87 -29.57 -14.32 -24.77
C LYS A 87 -28.96 -12.93 -25.00
N PHE A 88 -28.42 -12.31 -23.95
CA PHE A 88 -27.87 -10.96 -24.02
C PHE A 88 -26.68 -10.83 -24.99
N LEU A 89 -25.98 -11.93 -25.33
CA LEU A 89 -24.88 -11.89 -26.32
C LEU A 89 -25.38 -11.73 -27.76
N TYR A 90 -26.66 -12.03 -28.02
CA TYR A 90 -27.28 -11.89 -29.33
C TYR A 90 -27.99 -10.54 -29.51
N GLU A 91 -28.12 -9.76 -28.44
CA GLU A 91 -28.69 -8.42 -28.45
C GLU A 91 -27.64 -7.38 -28.88
N THR A 92 -28.07 -6.25 -29.43
CA THR A 92 -27.16 -5.25 -30.02
C THR A 92 -26.26 -4.62 -28.97
N PHE A 93 -24.94 -4.61 -29.23
CA PHE A 93 -23.94 -3.96 -28.39
C PHE A 93 -24.03 -2.41 -28.52
N PRO A 94 -23.84 -1.63 -27.45
CA PRO A 94 -23.57 -2.04 -26.07
C PRO A 94 -24.85 -2.42 -25.33
N PHE A 95 -24.89 -3.63 -24.79
CA PHE A 95 -25.91 -4.01 -23.82
C PHE A 95 -25.68 -3.20 -22.54
N GLN A 96 -26.72 -2.50 -22.07
CA GLN A 96 -26.67 -1.80 -20.79
C GLN A 96 -26.61 -2.83 -19.67
N THR A 97 -25.41 -3.28 -19.30
CA THR A 97 -25.22 -3.87 -17.98
C THR A 97 -25.37 -2.74 -16.98
N ASP A 98 -26.24 -2.88 -15.99
CA ASP A 98 -26.42 -1.90 -14.91
C ASP A 98 -25.04 -1.48 -14.38
N SER A 99 -24.57 -0.34 -14.87
CA SER A 99 -23.16 0.08 -14.77
C SER A 99 -22.85 0.68 -13.40
N SER A 100 -23.80 0.61 -12.47
CA SER A 100 -23.54 0.92 -11.08
C SER A 100 -22.78 -0.25 -10.46
N VAL A 101 -21.45 -0.25 -10.61
CA VAL A 101 -20.61 -0.87 -9.58
C VAL A 101 -21.02 -0.19 -8.28
N PRO A 102 -21.70 -0.88 -7.35
CA PRO A 102 -22.09 -0.23 -6.11
C PRO A 102 -20.82 0.24 -5.45
N ALA A 103 -20.74 1.54 -5.14
CA ALA A 103 -19.72 2.02 -4.22
C ALA A 103 -19.98 1.28 -2.89
N PHE A 104 -19.22 0.22 -2.64
CA PHE A 104 -19.27 -0.47 -1.36
C PHE A 104 -18.72 0.51 -0.32
N ASN A 105 -19.63 1.14 0.42
CA ASN A 105 -19.32 1.93 1.61
C ASN A 105 -19.01 1.05 2.82
N ASP A 106 -19.26 -0.26 2.73
CA ASP A 106 -19.05 -1.22 3.81
C ASP A 106 -17.72 -1.96 3.68
N ALA A 107 -17.09 -2.19 4.82
CA ALA A 107 -15.83 -2.92 4.93
C ALA A 107 -16.01 -4.37 4.46
N VAL A 108 -15.41 -4.71 3.33
CA VAL A 108 -15.41 -6.07 2.78
C VAL A 108 -14.35 -6.90 3.54
N PRO A 109 -14.62 -8.15 3.97
CA PRO A 109 -13.68 -8.94 4.78
C PRO A 109 -12.27 -9.09 4.17
N GLU A 110 -12.16 -9.03 2.85
CA GLU A 110 -10.92 -9.16 2.10
C GLU A 110 -10.12 -7.85 1.97
N GLU A 111 -10.66 -6.74 2.46
CA GLU A 111 -9.94 -5.48 2.56
C GLU A 111 -8.81 -5.59 3.59
N ARG A 112 -7.63 -5.06 3.25
CA ARG A 112 -6.57 -4.88 4.24
C ARG A 112 -6.99 -3.77 5.17
N TYR A 113 -7.28 -4.12 6.42
CA TYR A 113 -7.37 -3.13 7.48
C TYR A 113 -6.03 -2.38 7.55
N CYS A 114 -6.07 -1.07 7.32
CA CYS A 114 -4.99 -0.21 7.74
C CYS A 114 -5.13 -0.08 9.26
N THR A 115 -4.49 -0.97 10.01
CA THR A 115 -4.39 -0.80 11.46
C THR A 115 -3.50 0.42 11.68
N LEU A 116 -4.12 1.60 11.82
CA LEU A 116 -3.46 2.76 12.38
C LEU A 116 -3.18 2.43 13.85
N GLN A 117 -2.08 1.73 14.09
CA GLN A 117 -1.60 1.51 15.44
C GLN A 117 -1.11 2.87 15.93
N SER A 118 -1.91 3.56 16.73
CA SER A 118 -1.40 4.66 17.53
C SER A 118 -0.39 4.04 18.49
N ILE A 119 0.89 4.12 18.16
CA ILE A 119 1.92 3.85 19.14
C ILE A 119 1.76 4.97 20.17
N ILE A 120 1.17 4.63 21.32
CA ILE A 120 1.35 5.43 22.54
C ILE A 120 2.84 5.30 22.82
N VAL A 121 3.62 6.25 22.31
CA VAL A 121 5.03 6.36 22.68
C VAL A 121 4.99 6.64 24.18
N PRO A 122 5.52 5.74 25.03
CA PRO A 122 5.68 6.07 26.44
C PRO A 122 6.43 7.41 26.53
N ASN A 123 6.16 8.24 27.53
CA ASN A 123 6.90 9.49 27.74
C ASN A 123 8.43 9.28 27.91
N HIS A 124 8.90 8.04 27.92
CA HIS A 124 10.28 7.71 27.67
C HIS A 124 10.53 7.67 26.16
N LEU A 125 11.32 8.63 25.66
CA LEU A 125 12.00 8.49 24.37
C LEU A 125 12.51 7.04 24.28
N PRO A 126 12.15 6.25 23.25
CA PRO A 126 12.77 4.94 23.06
C PRO A 126 14.27 5.18 23.11
N ASP A 127 14.97 4.46 23.99
CA ASP A 127 16.40 4.64 24.24
C ASP A 127 17.08 4.88 22.90
N GLY A 128 17.54 6.12 22.66
CA GLY A 128 18.05 6.51 21.34
C GLY A 128 19.23 5.63 20.88
N ASN A 129 19.76 4.82 21.81
CA ASN A 129 20.62 3.68 21.62
C ASN A 129 20.14 2.71 20.53
N ASP A 130 18.85 2.37 20.46
CA ASP A 130 18.35 1.38 19.48
C ASP A 130 18.48 1.91 18.05
N LEU A 131 18.30 3.22 17.83
CA LEU A 131 18.51 3.84 16.53
C LEU A 131 20.00 3.87 16.15
N LEU A 132 20.89 4.21 17.09
CA LEU A 132 22.32 4.31 16.83
C LEU A 132 22.94 2.93 16.54
N HIS A 133 22.52 1.89 17.29
CA HIS A 133 23.05 0.54 17.15
C HIS A 133 22.48 -0.25 15.96
N LYS A 134 21.38 0.21 15.35
CA LYS A 134 20.80 -0.40 14.14
C LYS A 134 21.63 -0.19 12.87
N PHE A 135 22.61 0.70 12.88
CA PHE A 135 23.40 1.02 11.69
C PHE A 135 24.90 0.86 11.95
N SER A 136 25.56 0.06 11.11
CA SER A 136 27.02 -0.11 11.12
C SER A 136 27.79 1.01 10.40
N SER A 137 27.10 2.03 9.88
CA SER A 137 27.70 3.13 9.13
C SER A 137 27.04 4.45 9.50
N LEU A 138 27.85 5.39 10.02
CA LEU A 138 27.42 6.76 10.31
C LEU A 138 26.90 7.45 9.04
N SER A 139 27.55 7.23 7.89
CA SER A 139 27.08 7.77 6.62
C SER A 139 25.69 7.26 6.27
N LYS A 140 25.43 5.96 6.44
CA LYS A 140 24.10 5.37 6.19
C LYS A 140 23.05 5.93 7.14
N LEU A 141 23.35 5.98 8.44
CA LEU A 141 22.47 6.56 9.44
C LEU A 141 22.14 8.03 9.13
N LYS A 142 23.16 8.84 8.81
CA LYS A 142 22.99 10.25 8.45
C LYS A 142 22.06 10.43 7.25
N HIS A 143 22.17 9.58 6.22
CA HIS A 143 21.27 9.63 5.06
C HIS A 143 19.83 9.26 5.44
N VAL A 144 19.64 8.20 6.22
CA VAL A 144 18.31 7.79 6.69
C VAL A 144 17.64 8.92 7.47
N ILE A 145 18.35 9.50 8.45
CA ILE A 145 17.82 10.60 9.25
C ILE A 145 17.54 11.84 8.41
N SER A 146 18.37 12.14 7.41
CA SER A 146 18.11 13.24 6.48
C SER A 146 16.80 13.05 5.72
N TYR A 147 16.53 11.84 5.23
CA TYR A 147 15.26 11.54 4.55
C TYR A 147 14.06 11.59 5.50
N CYS A 148 14.19 11.10 6.73
CA CYS A 148 13.14 11.22 7.75
C CYS A 148 12.81 12.70 8.04
N LEU A 149 13.83 13.54 8.23
CA LEU A 149 13.63 14.98 8.47
C LEU A 149 13.01 15.68 7.26
N ARG A 150 13.44 15.35 6.04
CA ARG A 150 12.83 15.86 4.80
C ARG A 150 11.37 15.47 4.70
N PHE A 151 11.03 14.21 4.98
CA PHE A 151 9.65 13.73 4.97
C PHE A 151 8.79 14.55 5.94
N VAL A 152 9.23 14.71 7.19
CA VAL A 152 8.54 15.54 8.19
C VAL A 152 8.37 16.98 7.69
N ASN A 153 9.41 17.58 7.10
CA ASN A 153 9.32 18.93 6.54
C ASN A 153 8.30 19.02 5.40
N ASN A 154 8.30 18.06 4.47
CA ASN A 154 7.36 18.03 3.34
C ASN A 154 5.91 17.78 3.79
N CYS A 155 5.70 17.05 4.89
CA CYS A 155 4.39 16.89 5.51
C CYS A 155 3.89 18.20 6.14
N LYS A 156 4.79 18.98 6.77
CA LYS A 156 4.45 20.27 7.39
C LYS A 156 4.26 21.39 6.35
N ASN A 157 5.04 21.37 5.27
CA ASN A 157 5.08 22.40 4.24
C ASN A 157 4.64 21.84 2.89
N SER A 158 3.33 21.64 2.71
CA SER A 158 2.78 21.05 1.48
C SER A 158 3.03 21.87 0.20
N LYS A 159 3.24 23.19 0.33
CA LYS A 159 3.42 24.12 -0.80
C LYS A 159 4.87 24.19 -1.34
N ASP A 160 5.87 23.83 -0.54
CA ASP A 160 7.28 23.89 -0.92
C ASP A 160 7.99 22.59 -0.55
N LYS A 161 7.73 21.56 -1.37
CA LYS A 161 8.26 20.21 -1.13
C LYS A 161 9.66 20.10 -1.71
N THR A 162 10.59 19.64 -0.88
CA THR A 162 11.96 19.32 -1.33
C THR A 162 11.99 17.91 -1.92
N ASN A 163 12.51 17.78 -3.15
CA ASN A 163 12.65 16.53 -3.89
C ASN A 163 14.09 16.36 -4.43
N GLY A 164 14.41 15.18 -4.97
CA GLY A 164 15.72 14.90 -5.58
C GLY A 164 16.79 14.46 -4.58
N PHE A 165 18.07 14.65 -4.93
CA PHE A 165 19.20 14.26 -4.09
C PHE A 165 19.22 15.01 -2.75
N LEU A 166 19.81 14.41 -1.72
CA LEU A 166 20.02 15.06 -0.42
C LEU A 166 20.98 16.25 -0.58
N LYS A 167 20.56 17.41 -0.08
CA LYS A 167 21.40 18.61 -0.04
C LYS A 167 22.38 18.49 1.13
N THR A 168 23.55 19.12 1.00
CA THR A 168 24.58 19.16 2.07
C THR A 168 24.00 19.69 3.39
N ASN A 169 23.13 20.70 3.33
CA ASN A 169 22.48 21.25 4.53
C ASN A 169 21.61 20.21 5.27
N GLU A 170 20.94 19.31 4.54
CA GLU A 170 20.12 18.27 5.16
C GLU A 170 20.98 17.22 5.86
N LEU A 171 22.09 16.84 5.24
CA LEU A 171 23.08 15.95 5.86
C LEU A 171 23.69 16.58 7.11
N ASN A 172 24.00 17.88 7.08
CA ASN A 172 24.53 18.61 8.23
C ASN A 172 23.50 18.70 9.37
N ASN A 173 22.24 19.00 9.03
CA ASN A 173 21.16 19.04 10.01
C ASN A 173 20.93 17.66 10.65
N ALA A 174 20.92 16.59 9.85
CA ALA A 174 20.83 15.23 10.37
C ALA A 174 21.99 14.89 11.31
N MET A 175 23.22 15.30 10.97
CA MET A 175 24.38 15.11 11.84
C MET A 175 24.21 15.85 13.16
N TYR A 176 23.74 17.10 13.12
CA TYR A 176 23.49 17.89 14.33
C TYR A 176 22.43 17.27 15.24
N VAL A 177 21.35 16.71 14.66
CA VAL A 177 20.32 15.97 15.40
C VAL A 177 20.90 14.72 16.07
N LEU A 178 21.73 13.97 15.35
CA LEU A 178 22.41 12.78 15.91
C LEU A 178 23.35 13.13 17.06
N ILE A 179 24.11 14.22 16.93
CA ILE A 179 24.98 14.71 18.01
C ILE A 179 24.14 15.06 19.25
N LYS A 180 23.04 15.80 19.07
CA LYS A 180 22.13 16.13 20.18
C LYS A 180 21.54 14.89 20.85
N LEU A 181 21.20 13.87 20.06
CA LEU A 181 20.69 12.61 20.57
C LEU A 181 21.73 11.93 21.47
N VAL A 182 22.97 11.76 20.98
CA VAL A 182 24.07 11.17 21.75
C VAL A 182 24.35 11.98 23.01
N GLN A 183 24.41 13.32 22.90
CA GLN A 183 24.63 14.18 24.06
C GLN A 183 23.52 14.04 25.10
N THR A 184 22.27 13.92 24.67
CA THR A 184 21.12 13.73 25.58
C THR A 184 21.19 12.40 26.31
N ILE A 185 21.73 11.35 25.68
CA ILE A 185 21.92 10.03 26.29
C ILE A 185 23.10 10.06 27.26
N GLU A 186 24.29 10.48 26.79
CA GLU A 186 25.55 10.39 27.54
C GLU A 186 25.69 11.45 28.65
N PHE A 187 25.12 12.64 28.44
CA PHE A 187 25.25 13.80 29.32
C PHE A 187 23.89 14.30 29.83
N ASN A 188 22.93 13.38 30.02
CA ASN A 188 21.58 13.73 30.46
C ASN A 188 21.60 14.56 31.76
N ASN A 189 22.42 14.17 32.73
CA ASN A 189 22.51 14.85 34.03
C ASN A 189 23.05 16.27 33.88
N GLU A 190 24.12 16.44 33.12
CA GLU A 190 24.72 17.74 32.83
C GLU A 190 23.75 18.64 32.06
N ILE A 191 23.08 18.12 31.04
CA ILE A 191 22.09 18.87 30.25
C ILE A 191 20.93 19.32 31.14
N ASN A 192 20.44 18.47 32.03
CA ASN A 192 19.36 18.82 32.94
C ASN A 192 19.81 19.86 33.98
N ALA A 193 21.03 19.75 34.51
CA ALA A 193 21.61 20.76 35.40
C ALA A 193 21.75 22.12 34.70
N LEU A 194 22.32 22.16 33.49
CA LEU A 194 22.48 23.38 32.71
C LEU A 194 21.14 24.02 32.32
N LYS A 195 20.14 23.22 31.92
CA LYS A 195 18.78 23.72 31.66
C LYS A 195 18.13 24.33 32.90
N GLY A 196 18.47 23.81 34.08
CA GLY A 196 17.99 24.30 35.38
C GLY A 196 18.84 25.40 36.01
N ASN A 197 19.84 25.94 35.30
CA ASN A 197 20.85 26.87 35.83
C ASN A 197 21.51 26.37 37.13
N GLN A 198 21.69 25.06 37.27
CA GLN A 198 22.37 24.44 38.41
C GLN A 198 23.84 24.19 38.09
N PRO A 199 24.73 24.22 39.10
CA PRO A 199 26.12 23.84 38.92
C PRO A 199 26.23 22.37 38.51
N LEU A 200 27.24 22.06 37.69
CA LEU A 200 27.54 20.68 37.30
C LEU A 200 28.02 19.89 38.52
N SER A 201 27.68 18.59 38.57
CA SER A 201 28.21 17.69 39.60
C SER A 201 29.73 17.59 39.49
N CYS A 202 30.41 17.51 40.64
CA CYS A 202 31.87 17.30 40.71
C CYS A 202 32.33 16.00 40.01
N ARG A 203 31.39 15.08 39.72
CA ARG A 203 31.63 13.82 39.00
C ARG A 203 31.38 13.93 37.50
N SER A 204 31.04 15.10 36.98
CA SER A 204 30.78 15.29 35.56
C SER A 204 32.05 15.03 34.75
N LYS A 205 31.90 14.20 33.71
CA LYS A 205 32.99 13.89 32.75
C LYS A 205 33.37 15.10 31.90
N ILE A 206 32.50 16.11 31.83
CA ILE A 206 32.75 17.34 31.05
C ILE A 206 33.67 18.29 31.83
N LEU A 207 33.62 18.31 33.16
CA LEU A 207 34.50 19.16 33.97
C LEU A 207 35.98 18.81 33.78
N SER A 208 36.32 17.52 33.59
CA SER A 208 37.70 17.10 33.28
C SER A 208 38.19 17.52 31.90
N LEU A 209 37.31 17.97 31.01
CA LEU A 209 37.68 18.42 29.66
C LEU A 209 38.03 19.92 29.62
N ASN A 210 37.98 20.60 30.77
CA ASN A 210 38.29 22.02 30.94
C ASN A 210 37.67 22.92 29.85
N PRO A 211 36.34 22.89 29.63
CA PRO A 211 35.71 23.72 28.61
C PRO A 211 35.53 25.15 29.14
N PHE A 212 36.65 25.87 29.26
CA PHE A 212 36.84 27.27 29.67
C PHE A 212 36.21 27.71 31.00
#